data_AF-A0A0N4T8B1-F1
#
_entry.id   AF-A0A0N4T8B1-F1
#
_cell.length_a   1.000
_cell.length_b   1.000
_cell.length_c   1.000
_cell.angle_alpha   90.00
_cell.angle_beta   90.00
_cell.angle_gamma   90.00
#
_symmetry.space_group_name_H-M   'P 1'
#
loop_
_entity.id
_entity.type
_entity.pdbx_description
1 polymer ?
#
loop_
_entity_poly.entity_id
_entity_poly.type
_entity_poly.pdbx_seq_one_letter_code
_entity_poly.pdbx_strand_id
1 'polypeptide(L)'
;LLYFNELQLLYLVLFQVLSGHSEEWQLVENGPGTGQLMCDITRTLRRLKVTKGSVHLVETSDALLDQQESLLCEHPSQFIDGKSYVRCNVTKNGFPIYWYRNVDDIPAQFSIFISNEFLDALPVNQFKRDDEGKWHEVYVNLNKDDKLCFMLSKSENLHTFGLLPKKIREDLSIKEWEISIDAGTYVNQVTDSITKFGGFVLIVDYGHNGTRKDLSLRAYKGHQIVHPLENPGEHDITADVNFGYLKSLVEDRTLVFGPIEQREFFAQMGIGLRLQRLLACCKTEEDKQNLLKSCEILLSEKGMGERFKVMSIFPKTLENILSQRKGPAGFAVI
;
A
#
# COMPACT_ATOMS: atom_id res chain seq x y z
N LEU A 1 3.35 -3.38 19.39
CA LEU A 1 2.91 -2.97 18.04
C LEU A 1 3.49 -1.60 17.61
N LEU A 2 3.79 -0.70 18.55
CA LEU A 2 4.54 0.57 18.35
C LEU A 2 6.03 0.47 17.93
N TYR A 3 6.51 -0.69 17.50
CA TYR A 3 7.94 -0.91 17.17
C TYR A 3 8.19 -1.31 15.73
N PHE A 4 7.17 -1.23 14.88
CA PHE A 4 7.27 -1.66 13.50
C PHE A 4 6.82 -0.61 12.49
N ASN A 5 7.51 0.53 12.53
CA ASN A 5 7.62 1.44 11.40
C ASN A 5 9.09 1.48 10.94
N GLU A 6 9.50 0.42 10.25
CA GLU A 6 9.99 0.38 8.86
C GLU A 6 10.84 1.50 8.22
N LEU A 7 11.43 2.44 8.97
CA LEU A 7 11.84 3.70 8.34
C LEU A 7 13.33 3.93 8.17
N GLN A 8 14.15 3.02 8.66
CA GLN A 8 15.53 2.92 8.19
C GLN A 8 15.63 2.20 6.84
N LEU A 9 14.57 1.48 6.44
CA LEU A 9 14.55 0.69 5.21
C LEU A 9 14.01 1.55 4.07
N LEU A 10 12.89 2.24 4.29
CA LEU A 10 12.48 3.34 3.42
C LEU A 10 13.59 4.39 3.26
N TYR A 11 14.35 4.68 4.33
CA TYR A 11 15.53 5.54 4.24
C TYR A 11 16.57 5.05 3.22
N LEU A 12 16.88 3.75 3.12
CA LEU A 12 17.87 3.29 2.15
C LEU A 12 17.38 3.48 0.71
N VAL A 13 16.08 3.30 0.47
CA VAL A 13 15.45 3.56 -0.83
C VAL A 13 15.42 5.07 -1.12
N LEU A 14 14.93 5.88 -0.18
CA LEU A 14 14.93 7.34 -0.23
C LEU A 14 16.35 7.90 -0.42
N PHE A 15 17.33 7.42 0.35
CA PHE A 15 18.71 7.84 0.29
C PHE A 15 19.35 7.42 -1.03
N GLN A 16 19.15 6.19 -1.50
CA GLN A 16 19.66 5.72 -2.79
C GLN A 16 19.16 6.57 -3.95
N VAL A 17 17.88 6.96 -3.92
CA VAL A 17 17.21 7.75 -4.95
C VAL A 17 17.55 9.25 -4.83
N LEU A 18 17.59 9.79 -3.62
CA LEU A 18 17.86 11.21 -3.35
C LEU A 18 19.36 11.54 -3.32
N SER A 19 20.26 10.55 -3.31
CA SER A 19 21.72 10.75 -3.36
C SER A 19 22.21 11.55 -4.59
N GLY A 20 21.34 11.77 -5.59
CA GLY A 20 21.61 12.65 -6.74
C GLY A 20 20.57 13.75 -6.95
N HIS A 21 19.60 13.93 -6.05
CA HIS A 21 18.51 14.91 -6.20
C HIS A 21 18.69 16.07 -5.21
N SER A 22 19.07 17.23 -5.72
CA SER A 22 19.31 18.44 -4.93
C SER A 22 18.06 19.30 -4.70
N GLU A 23 16.96 19.00 -5.39
CA GLU A 23 15.76 19.83 -5.43
C GLU A 23 14.74 19.43 -4.36
N GLU A 24 13.67 20.21 -4.26
CA GLU A 24 12.52 19.89 -3.40
C GLU A 24 11.82 18.62 -3.87
N TRP A 25 11.36 17.82 -2.92
CA TRP A 25 10.70 16.55 -3.17
C TRP A 25 9.48 16.37 -2.26
N GLN A 26 8.57 15.51 -2.69
CA GLN A 26 7.34 15.22 -1.98
C GLN A 26 7.36 13.79 -1.44
N LEU A 27 6.95 13.62 -0.18
CA LEU A 27 6.63 12.34 0.41
C LEU A 27 5.11 12.19 0.43
N VAL A 28 4.59 11.26 -0.35
CA VAL A 28 3.15 11.02 -0.47
C VAL A 28 2.79 9.72 0.24
N GLU A 29 1.80 9.75 1.13
CA GLU A 29 1.20 8.55 1.73
C GLU A 29 -0.30 8.51 1.42
N ASN A 30 -0.75 7.42 0.82
CA ASN A 30 -2.14 7.18 0.48
C ASN A 30 -2.78 6.28 1.55
N GLY A 31 -3.89 6.74 2.15
CA GLY A 31 -4.53 6.04 3.26
C GLY A 31 -3.64 5.93 4.50
N PRO A 32 -3.14 7.04 5.07
CA PRO A 32 -2.17 6.99 6.17
C PRO A 32 -2.73 6.47 7.50
N GLY A 33 -4.03 6.14 7.55
CA GLY A 33 -4.72 5.66 8.74
C GLY A 33 -4.56 6.63 9.91
N THR A 34 -3.89 6.20 10.97
CA THR A 34 -3.63 7.04 12.15
C THR A 34 -2.53 8.10 11.94
N GLY A 35 -1.78 8.04 10.84
CA GLY A 35 -0.60 8.88 10.56
C GLY A 35 0.68 8.42 11.28
N GLN A 36 0.64 7.27 11.95
CA GLN A 36 1.77 6.75 12.75
C GLN A 36 3.00 6.45 11.88
N LEU A 37 2.80 5.90 10.67
CA LEU A 37 3.88 5.69 9.70
C LEU A 37 4.56 7.02 9.37
N MET A 38 3.82 8.01 8.85
CA MET A 38 4.34 9.35 8.56
C MET A 38 5.05 10.03 9.75
N CYS A 39 4.52 9.87 10.96
CA CYS A 39 5.09 10.44 12.18
C CYS A 39 6.50 9.91 12.43
N ASP A 40 6.67 8.60 12.25
CA ASP A 40 7.97 7.97 12.39
C ASP A 40 8.91 8.35 11.25
N ILE A 41 8.41 8.56 10.02
CA ILE A 41 9.26 8.91 8.85
C ILE A 41 9.87 10.26 9.10
N THR A 42 9.02 11.25 9.37
CA THR A 42 9.41 12.64 9.56
C THR A 42 10.36 12.79 10.76
N ARG A 43 10.15 12.02 11.83
CA ARG A 43 11.07 11.96 12.99
C ARG A 43 12.46 11.45 12.59
N THR A 44 12.50 10.41 11.75
CA THR A 44 13.75 9.83 11.26
C THR A 44 14.47 10.79 10.30
N LEU A 45 13.74 11.40 9.36
CA LEU A 45 14.27 12.40 8.43
C LEU A 45 14.86 13.60 9.18
N ARG A 46 14.20 14.07 10.24
CA ARG A 46 14.70 15.16 11.10
C ARG A 46 16.03 14.81 11.77
N ARG A 47 16.18 13.60 12.31
CA ARG A 47 17.45 13.12 12.92
C ARG A 47 18.59 13.08 11.92
N LEU A 48 18.26 12.81 10.65
CA LEU A 48 19.20 12.78 9.54
C LEU A 48 19.43 14.16 8.89
N LYS A 49 18.83 15.22 9.45
CA LYS A 49 18.97 16.60 8.99
C LYS A 49 18.50 16.83 7.55
N VAL A 50 17.53 16.04 7.08
CA VAL A 50 16.86 16.31 5.80
C VAL A 50 15.91 17.50 5.97
N THR A 51 15.94 18.46 5.03
CA THR A 51 15.18 19.71 5.15
C THR A 51 14.40 20.13 3.90
N LYS A 52 14.63 19.50 2.73
CA LYS A 52 14.05 19.91 1.43
C LYS A 52 12.77 19.14 1.03
N GLY A 53 12.12 18.50 2.00
CA GLY A 53 10.95 17.65 1.74
C GLY A 53 9.64 18.31 2.16
N SER A 54 8.54 17.85 1.58
CA SER A 54 7.18 18.14 2.03
C SER A 54 6.38 16.85 2.14
N VAL A 55 5.39 16.83 3.03
CA VAL A 55 4.52 15.68 3.29
C VAL A 55 3.15 15.91 2.66
N HIS A 56 2.65 14.90 1.97
CA HIS A 56 1.38 14.94 1.25
C HIS A 56 0.58 13.69 1.63
N LEU A 57 -0.56 13.87 2.27
CA LEU A 57 -1.40 12.78 2.75
C LEU A 57 -2.69 12.74 1.95
N VAL A 58 -3.09 11.57 1.44
CA VAL A 58 -4.36 11.38 0.74
C VAL A 58 -5.33 10.64 1.65
N GLU A 59 -6.37 11.34 2.12
CA GLU A 59 -7.31 10.86 3.14
C GLU A 59 -8.74 11.39 2.89
N THR A 60 -9.71 10.49 2.91
CA THR A 60 -11.13 10.79 2.67
C THR A 60 -11.93 10.96 3.96
N SER A 61 -11.45 10.43 5.10
CA SER A 61 -12.12 10.51 6.40
C SER A 61 -11.73 11.76 7.19
N ASP A 62 -12.71 12.60 7.50
CA ASP A 62 -12.50 13.80 8.34
C ASP A 62 -11.99 13.47 9.75
N ALA A 63 -12.49 12.37 10.33
CA ALA A 63 -12.05 11.93 11.65
C ALA A 63 -10.57 11.51 11.65
N LEU A 64 -10.11 10.86 10.56
CA LEU A 64 -8.71 10.49 10.43
C LEU A 64 -7.82 11.71 10.14
N LEU A 65 -8.29 12.70 9.37
CA LEU A 65 -7.58 13.98 9.21
C LEU A 65 -7.27 14.64 10.57
N ASP A 66 -8.28 14.72 11.45
CA ASP A 66 -8.12 15.29 12.79
C ASP A 66 -7.12 14.49 13.64
N GLN A 67 -7.21 13.16 13.60
CA GLN A 67 -6.29 12.29 14.32
C GLN A 67 -4.84 12.41 13.82
N GLN A 68 -4.65 12.39 12.50
CA GLN A 68 -3.35 12.53 11.85
C GLN A 68 -2.71 13.89 12.18
N GLU A 69 -3.49 14.98 12.11
CA GLU A 69 -3.00 16.32 12.41
C GLU A 69 -2.58 16.45 13.88
N SER A 70 -3.39 15.95 14.82
CA SER A 70 -3.04 15.93 16.24
C SER A 70 -1.75 15.15 16.52
N LEU A 71 -1.56 14.03 15.81
CA LEU A 71 -0.34 13.23 15.92
C LEU A 71 0.87 13.94 15.32
N LEU A 72 0.74 14.52 14.13
CA LEU A 72 1.85 15.02 13.31
C LEU A 72 2.21 16.48 13.59
N CYS A 73 1.28 17.32 14.05
CA CYS A 73 1.41 18.79 14.16
C CYS A 73 1.19 19.28 15.59
N GLU A 74 1.74 20.45 15.94
CA GLU A 74 1.61 21.01 17.30
C GLU A 74 0.23 21.64 17.55
N HIS A 75 -0.38 22.19 16.52
CA HIS A 75 -1.65 22.92 16.60
C HIS A 75 -2.56 22.50 15.45
N PRO A 76 -3.89 22.45 15.66
CA PRO A 76 -4.83 22.15 14.58
C PRO A 76 -4.89 23.29 13.56
N SER A 77 -5.15 22.94 12.30
CA SER A 77 -5.43 23.88 11.21
C SER A 77 -6.92 23.89 10.88
N GLN A 78 -7.32 24.77 9.97
CA GLN A 78 -8.69 24.85 9.47
C GLN A 78 -8.79 24.20 8.09
N PHE A 79 -9.99 23.74 7.74
CA PHE A 79 -10.30 23.36 6.37
C PHE A 79 -10.17 24.56 5.43
N ILE A 80 -9.66 24.30 4.23
CA ILE A 80 -9.39 25.31 3.22
C ILE A 80 -10.21 24.98 1.97
N ASP A 81 -11.13 25.89 1.62
CA ASP A 81 -11.93 25.79 0.41
C ASP A 81 -11.21 26.43 -0.79
N GLY A 82 -11.46 25.90 -1.99
CA GLY A 82 -10.93 26.44 -3.25
C GLY A 82 -9.45 26.17 -3.51
N LYS A 83 -8.84 25.25 -2.76
CA LYS A 83 -7.49 24.71 -3.01
C LYS A 83 -7.59 23.21 -3.34
N SER A 84 -6.55 22.66 -3.95
CA SER A 84 -6.47 21.22 -4.24
C SER A 84 -6.27 20.39 -2.98
N TYR A 85 -5.58 20.95 -1.97
CA TYR A 85 -5.52 20.40 -0.62
C TYR A 85 -6.66 20.94 0.24
N VAL A 86 -7.18 20.11 1.15
CA VAL A 86 -8.24 20.45 2.09
C VAL A 86 -7.71 21.00 3.42
N ARG A 87 -6.45 20.71 3.75
CA ARG A 87 -5.74 21.24 4.94
C ARG A 87 -4.25 21.37 4.68
N CYS A 88 -3.59 22.26 5.41
CA CYS A 88 -2.13 22.37 5.41
C CYS A 88 -1.59 22.83 6.77
N ASN A 89 -0.40 22.37 7.14
CA ASN A 89 0.25 22.69 8.41
C ASN A 89 1.78 22.47 8.31
N VAL A 90 2.47 22.48 9.46
CA VAL A 90 3.86 22.07 9.61
C VAL A 90 3.94 20.99 10.68
N THR A 91 4.58 19.87 10.35
CA THR A 91 4.78 18.77 11.29
C THR A 91 5.66 19.22 12.47
N LYS A 92 5.55 18.53 13.62
CA LYS A 92 6.44 18.66 14.80
C LYS A 92 7.93 18.52 14.45
N ASN A 93 8.21 17.88 13.31
CA ASN A 93 9.56 17.65 12.79
C ASN A 93 10.02 18.71 11.78
N GLY A 94 9.19 19.72 11.48
CA GLY A 94 9.54 20.90 10.67
C GLY A 94 9.33 20.73 9.17
N PHE A 95 8.59 19.72 8.71
CA PHE A 95 8.20 19.55 7.31
C PHE A 95 6.83 20.17 7.04
N PRO A 96 6.64 20.95 5.96
CA PRO A 96 5.32 21.32 5.47
C PRO A 96 4.50 20.06 5.21
N ILE A 97 3.21 20.08 5.57
CA ILE A 97 2.29 18.97 5.38
C ILE A 97 0.98 19.45 4.76
N TYR A 98 0.45 18.67 3.82
CA TYR A 98 -0.78 18.96 3.09
C TYR A 98 -1.65 17.70 3.04
N TRP A 99 -2.97 17.88 3.17
CA TRP A 99 -3.94 16.79 3.03
C TRP A 99 -4.80 16.98 1.79
N TYR A 100 -4.98 15.91 1.02
CA TYR A 100 -5.71 15.87 -0.24
C TYR A 100 -6.81 14.81 -0.17
N ARG A 101 -7.83 14.94 -1.02
CA ARG A 101 -8.86 13.90 -1.19
C ARG A 101 -8.47 12.88 -2.25
N ASN A 102 -7.80 13.33 -3.30
CA ASN A 102 -7.40 12.49 -4.40
C ASN A 102 -5.90 12.60 -4.64
N VAL A 103 -5.32 11.55 -5.21
CA VAL A 103 -3.90 11.52 -5.57
C VAL A 103 -3.58 12.50 -6.70
N ASP A 104 -4.52 12.74 -7.62
CA ASP A 104 -4.36 13.64 -8.76
C ASP A 104 -4.31 15.14 -8.35
N ASP A 105 -4.74 15.46 -7.13
CA ASP A 105 -4.73 16.83 -6.60
C ASP A 105 -3.33 17.27 -6.11
N ILE A 106 -2.38 16.33 -6.05
CA ILE A 106 -1.01 16.55 -5.57
C ILE A 106 -0.21 17.31 -6.65
N PRO A 107 0.56 18.35 -6.27
CA PRO A 107 1.33 19.12 -7.24
C PRO A 107 2.35 18.28 -8.00
N ALA A 108 2.41 18.46 -9.32
CA ALA A 108 3.33 17.76 -10.22
C ALA A 108 4.82 18.08 -9.94
N GLN A 109 5.48 17.25 -9.15
CA GLN A 109 6.89 17.38 -8.74
C GLN A 109 7.52 16.00 -8.58
N PHE A 110 8.80 15.96 -8.18
CA PHE A 110 9.46 14.71 -7.82
C PHE A 110 8.81 14.14 -6.55
N SER A 111 8.13 12.99 -6.68
CA SER A 111 7.27 12.47 -5.60
C SER A 111 7.57 11.02 -5.29
N ILE A 112 7.57 10.71 -3.99
CA ILE A 112 7.82 9.37 -3.47
C ILE A 112 6.52 8.90 -2.85
N PHE A 113 5.86 7.95 -3.51
CA PHE A 113 4.56 7.44 -3.09
C PHE A 113 4.73 6.20 -2.23
N ILE A 114 4.01 6.16 -1.12
CA ILE A 114 3.96 5.04 -0.19
C ILE A 114 2.51 4.65 0.02
N SER A 115 2.25 3.36 -0.14
CA SER A 115 0.95 2.75 0.15
C SER A 115 1.20 1.54 1.04
N ASN A 116 0.85 1.66 2.31
CA ASN A 116 0.96 0.58 3.28
C ASN A 116 -0.44 0.21 3.77
N GLU A 117 -0.91 -1.00 3.48
CA GLU A 117 -2.26 -1.46 3.86
C GLU A 117 -3.34 -0.48 3.38
N PHE A 118 -3.26 -0.13 2.09
CA PHE A 118 -4.17 0.83 1.46
C PHE A 118 -4.99 0.18 0.35
N LEU A 119 -4.39 -0.69 -0.44
CA LEU A 119 -5.03 -1.25 -1.63
C LEU A 119 -5.97 -2.40 -1.28
N ASP A 120 -5.75 -3.10 -0.16
CA ASP A 120 -6.63 -4.17 0.31
C ASP A 120 -7.99 -3.67 0.82
N ALA A 121 -8.06 -2.40 1.21
CA ALA A 121 -9.28 -1.69 1.59
C ALA A 121 -10.05 -1.14 0.37
N LEU A 122 -9.47 -1.17 -0.84
CA LEU A 122 -10.15 -0.68 -2.03
C LEU A 122 -11.20 -1.69 -2.55
N PRO A 123 -12.30 -1.20 -3.14
CA PRO A 123 -13.35 -2.08 -3.67
C PRO A 123 -12.81 -3.11 -4.67
N VAL A 124 -13.35 -4.33 -4.59
CA VAL A 124 -13.06 -5.42 -5.53
C VAL A 124 -14.30 -5.87 -6.28
N ASN A 125 -14.10 -6.24 -7.54
CA ASN A 125 -15.05 -6.98 -8.36
C ASN A 125 -14.64 -8.46 -8.37
N GLN A 126 -15.61 -9.34 -8.21
CA GLN A 126 -15.41 -10.79 -8.20
C GLN A 126 -16.15 -11.43 -9.37
N PHE A 127 -15.54 -12.43 -9.98
CA PHE A 127 -16.06 -13.14 -11.14
C PHE A 127 -15.94 -14.64 -10.97
N LYS A 128 -16.93 -15.39 -11.46
CA LYS A 128 -16.93 -16.85 -11.52
C LYS A 128 -17.24 -17.33 -12.92
N ARG A 129 -16.54 -18.38 -13.35
CA ARG A 129 -16.75 -19.05 -14.64
C ARG A 129 -17.60 -20.29 -14.43
N ASP A 130 -18.68 -20.41 -15.20
CA ASP A 130 -19.54 -21.59 -15.18
C ASP A 130 -18.90 -22.80 -15.90
N ASP A 131 -19.64 -23.91 -15.95
CA ASP A 131 -19.22 -25.13 -16.63
C ASP A 131 -19.29 -25.02 -18.16
N GLU A 132 -20.07 -24.07 -18.69
CA GLU A 132 -20.11 -23.73 -20.12
C GLU A 132 -18.97 -22.80 -20.55
N GLY A 133 -18.18 -22.31 -19.59
CA GLY A 133 -17.04 -21.41 -19.82
C GLY A 133 -17.38 -19.93 -19.85
N LYS A 134 -18.60 -19.54 -19.51
CA LYS A 134 -19.05 -18.13 -19.44
C LYS A 134 -18.70 -17.51 -18.09
N TRP A 135 -18.35 -16.24 -18.12
CA TRP A 135 -18.05 -15.46 -16.92
C TRP A 135 -19.29 -14.77 -16.37
N HIS A 136 -19.41 -14.78 -15.05
CA HIS A 136 -20.47 -14.15 -14.28
C HIS A 136 -19.83 -13.26 -13.21
N GLU A 137 -20.31 -12.04 -13.08
CA GLU A 137 -19.92 -11.17 -11.97
C GLU A 137 -20.70 -11.55 -10.71
N VAL A 138 -20.05 -11.46 -9.55
CA VAL A 138 -20.66 -11.72 -8.24
C VAL A 138 -21.23 -10.40 -7.70
N TYR A 139 -22.51 -10.42 -7.38
CA TYR A 139 -23.26 -9.30 -6.79
C TYR A 139 -23.73 -9.63 -5.39
N VAL A 140 -24.05 -8.59 -4.63
CA VAL A 140 -24.81 -8.71 -3.38
C VAL A 140 -26.29 -8.48 -3.67
N ASN A 141 -27.16 -9.35 -3.14
CA ASN A 141 -28.61 -9.20 -3.25
C ASN A 141 -29.30 -9.75 -2.00
N LEU A 142 -30.63 -9.64 -1.93
CA LEU A 142 -31.46 -10.26 -0.91
C LEU A 142 -31.91 -11.65 -1.36
N ASN A 143 -31.80 -12.62 -0.46
CA ASN A 143 -32.41 -13.93 -0.63
C ASN A 143 -33.92 -13.88 -0.30
N LYS A 144 -34.58 -15.05 -0.32
CA LYS A 144 -36.04 -15.15 -0.03
C LYS A 144 -36.43 -14.76 1.41
N ASP A 145 -35.47 -14.69 2.32
CA ASP A 145 -35.66 -14.34 3.73
C ASP A 145 -35.19 -12.91 4.04
N ASP A 146 -35.04 -12.05 3.01
CA ASP A 146 -34.52 -10.68 3.11
C ASP A 146 -33.12 -10.57 3.75
N LYS A 147 -32.29 -11.61 3.61
CA LYS A 147 -30.89 -11.61 4.05
C LYS A 147 -29.96 -11.39 2.88
N LEU A 148 -28.90 -10.61 3.12
CA LEU A 148 -27.84 -10.39 2.12
C LEU A 148 -27.16 -11.71 1.74
N CYS A 149 -27.00 -11.95 0.45
CA CYS A 149 -26.30 -13.09 -0.11
C CYS A 149 -25.51 -12.70 -1.36
N PHE A 150 -24.50 -13.51 -1.70
CA PHE A 150 -23.82 -13.41 -2.99
C PHE A 150 -24.63 -14.12 -4.07
N MET A 151 -24.77 -13.48 -5.24
CA MET A 151 -25.42 -14.05 -6.42
C MET A 151 -24.61 -13.78 -7.69
N LEU A 152 -24.76 -14.62 -8.70
CA LEU A 152 -24.11 -14.45 -10.00
C LEU A 152 -25.00 -13.64 -10.94
N SER A 153 -24.41 -12.81 -11.82
CA SER A 153 -25.15 -12.24 -12.95
C SER A 153 -25.77 -13.35 -13.80
N LYS A 154 -26.86 -13.05 -14.49
CA LYS A 154 -27.48 -14.00 -15.44
C LYS A 154 -26.57 -14.34 -16.61
N SER A 155 -25.76 -13.38 -17.05
CA SER A 155 -24.82 -13.54 -18.14
C SER A 155 -23.68 -12.54 -17.99
N GLU A 156 -22.62 -12.75 -18.78
CA GLU A 156 -21.62 -11.72 -19.06
C GLU A 156 -22.30 -10.50 -19.70
N ASN A 157 -21.87 -9.30 -19.31
CA ASN A 157 -22.25 -8.04 -19.96
C ASN A 157 -20.99 -7.31 -20.47
N LEU A 158 -21.16 -6.24 -21.23
CA LEU A 158 -20.03 -5.51 -21.84
C LEU A 158 -19.05 -4.96 -20.80
N HIS A 159 -19.54 -4.56 -19.62
CA HIS A 159 -18.72 -4.09 -18.52
C HIS A 159 -17.85 -5.24 -17.97
N THR A 160 -18.45 -6.37 -17.58
CA THR A 160 -17.74 -7.57 -17.12
C THR A 160 -16.70 -8.04 -18.14
N PHE A 161 -17.03 -8.01 -19.43
CA PHE A 161 -16.12 -8.41 -20.49
C PHE A 161 -14.83 -7.57 -20.52
N GLY A 162 -14.94 -6.26 -20.33
CA GLY A 162 -13.80 -5.34 -20.34
C GLY A 162 -12.89 -5.43 -19.11
N LEU A 163 -13.41 -5.94 -17.98
CA LEU A 163 -12.67 -6.04 -16.72
C LEU A 163 -11.77 -7.28 -16.61
N LEU A 164 -12.01 -8.28 -17.44
CA LEU A 164 -11.24 -9.53 -17.42
C LEU A 164 -10.08 -9.47 -18.44
N PRO A 165 -8.81 -9.51 -17.99
CA PRO A 165 -7.68 -9.52 -18.91
C PRO A 165 -7.75 -10.70 -19.89
N LYS A 166 -7.33 -10.49 -21.14
CA LYS A 166 -7.37 -11.52 -22.20
C LYS A 166 -6.75 -12.85 -21.74
N LYS A 167 -5.58 -12.80 -21.08
CA LYS A 167 -4.89 -13.98 -20.54
C LYS A 167 -5.75 -14.78 -19.54
N ILE A 168 -6.54 -14.09 -18.72
CA ILE A 168 -7.44 -14.72 -17.74
C ILE A 168 -8.62 -15.38 -18.45
N ARG A 169 -9.16 -14.73 -19.49
CA ARG A 169 -10.25 -15.31 -20.29
C ARG A 169 -9.79 -16.58 -21.02
N GLU A 170 -8.59 -16.55 -21.60
CA GLU A 170 -8.02 -17.67 -22.37
C GLU A 170 -7.57 -18.85 -21.51
N ASP A 171 -7.18 -18.63 -20.26
CA ASP A 171 -6.83 -19.71 -19.32
C ASP A 171 -8.09 -20.38 -18.75
N LEU A 172 -8.46 -21.53 -19.31
CA LEU A 172 -9.62 -22.31 -18.89
C LEU A 172 -9.49 -22.93 -17.49
N SER A 173 -8.28 -22.97 -16.92
CA SER A 173 -8.06 -23.48 -15.56
C SER A 173 -8.51 -22.49 -14.49
N ILE A 174 -8.74 -21.22 -14.85
CA ILE A 174 -9.18 -20.17 -13.94
C ILE A 174 -10.70 -20.12 -13.90
N LYS A 175 -11.26 -20.51 -12.74
CA LYS A 175 -12.70 -20.52 -12.49
C LYS A 175 -13.18 -19.32 -11.67
N GLU A 176 -12.31 -18.68 -10.90
CA GLU A 176 -12.64 -17.48 -10.13
C GLU A 176 -11.59 -16.40 -10.41
N TRP A 177 -12.02 -15.15 -10.43
CA TRP A 177 -11.13 -14.00 -10.62
C TRP A 177 -11.60 -12.84 -9.74
N GLU A 178 -10.65 -12.15 -9.13
CA GLU A 178 -10.90 -10.98 -8.29
C GLU A 178 -9.93 -9.88 -8.71
N ILE A 179 -10.43 -8.66 -8.76
CA ILE A 179 -9.71 -7.49 -9.23
C ILE A 179 -10.23 -6.24 -8.53
N SER A 180 -9.32 -5.34 -8.15
CA SER A 180 -9.68 -3.98 -7.78
C SER A 180 -9.37 -3.03 -8.95
N ILE A 181 -10.42 -2.43 -9.50
CA ILE A 181 -10.31 -1.42 -10.57
C ILE A 181 -9.65 -0.16 -9.99
N ASP A 182 -10.02 0.21 -8.78
CA ASP A 182 -9.51 1.40 -8.10
C ASP A 182 -8.02 1.24 -7.77
N ALA A 183 -7.59 0.06 -7.32
CA ALA A 183 -6.16 -0.21 -7.13
C ALA A 183 -5.38 -0.11 -8.45
N GLY A 184 -5.95 -0.66 -9.54
CA GLY A 184 -5.36 -0.54 -10.88
C GLY A 184 -5.27 0.92 -11.34
N THR A 185 -6.32 1.71 -11.12
CA THR A 185 -6.38 3.14 -11.47
C THR A 185 -5.34 3.93 -10.69
N TYR A 186 -5.28 3.73 -9.37
CA TYR A 186 -4.29 4.33 -8.49
C TYR A 186 -2.86 4.03 -8.96
N VAL A 187 -2.54 2.75 -9.20
CA VAL A 187 -1.19 2.34 -9.65
C VAL A 187 -0.82 3.00 -10.98
N ASN A 188 -1.77 3.15 -11.90
CA ASN A 188 -1.56 3.89 -13.16
C ASN A 188 -1.31 5.39 -12.90
N GLN A 189 -2.11 6.04 -12.05
CA GLN A 189 -1.96 7.46 -11.72
C GLN A 189 -0.59 7.79 -11.11
N VAL A 190 -0.17 7.04 -10.07
CA VAL A 190 1.15 7.27 -9.45
C VAL A 190 2.29 6.92 -10.39
N THR A 191 2.12 5.89 -11.24
CA THR A 191 3.10 5.54 -12.27
C THR A 191 3.26 6.65 -13.31
N ASP A 192 2.15 7.21 -13.78
CA ASP A 192 2.15 8.33 -14.72
C ASP A 192 2.80 9.58 -14.10
N SER A 193 2.60 9.81 -12.79
CA SER A 193 3.27 10.89 -12.07
C SER A 193 4.78 10.70 -12.03
N ILE A 194 5.28 9.55 -11.55
CA ILE A 194 6.73 9.32 -11.43
C ILE A 194 7.44 9.26 -12.78
N THR A 195 6.76 8.79 -13.84
CA THR A 195 7.36 8.72 -15.19
C THR A 195 7.49 10.10 -15.82
N LYS A 196 6.59 11.04 -15.51
CA LYS A 196 6.61 12.42 -16.01
C LYS A 196 7.48 13.35 -15.18
N PHE A 197 7.40 13.25 -13.85
CA PHE A 197 7.98 14.23 -12.91
C PHE A 197 9.13 13.66 -12.06
N GLY A 198 9.41 12.36 -12.19
CA GLY A 198 10.41 11.67 -11.40
C GLY A 198 9.87 11.21 -10.05
N GLY A 199 10.57 10.25 -9.44
CA GLY A 199 10.16 9.65 -8.18
C GLY A 199 10.16 8.14 -8.23
N PHE A 200 9.46 7.53 -7.27
CA PHE A 200 9.18 6.09 -7.24
C PHE A 200 7.98 5.80 -6.36
N VAL A 201 7.45 4.58 -6.47
CA VAL A 201 6.32 4.09 -5.69
C VAL A 201 6.79 2.89 -4.86
N LEU A 202 6.34 2.80 -3.61
CA LEU A 202 6.48 1.64 -2.74
C LEU A 202 5.10 1.22 -2.25
N ILE A 203 4.75 -0.04 -2.50
CA ILE A 203 3.47 -0.64 -2.13
C ILE A 203 3.74 -1.83 -1.24
N VAL A 204 3.13 -1.83 -0.06
CA VAL A 204 3.22 -2.88 0.97
C VAL A 204 1.80 -3.27 1.33
N ASP A 205 1.40 -4.50 1.04
CA ASP A 205 0.03 -4.92 1.28
C ASP A 205 -0.13 -6.44 1.37
N TYR A 206 -1.24 -6.90 1.94
CA TYR A 206 -1.61 -8.30 1.92
C TYR A 206 -1.92 -8.72 0.47
N GLY A 207 -1.29 -9.78 -0.03
CA GLY A 207 -1.65 -10.22 -1.38
C GLY A 207 -0.82 -11.35 -1.98
N HIS A 208 -0.91 -11.45 -3.30
CA HIS A 208 -0.31 -12.52 -4.08
C HIS A 208 0.20 -12.04 -5.45
N ASN A 209 1.09 -12.82 -6.06
CA ASN A 209 1.66 -12.52 -7.37
C ASN A 209 0.88 -13.23 -8.50
N GLY A 210 -0.44 -13.04 -8.56
CA GLY A 210 -1.30 -13.70 -9.55
C GLY A 210 -1.45 -15.23 -9.40
N THR A 211 -0.97 -15.82 -8.29
CA THR A 211 -1.02 -17.27 -8.04
C THR A 211 -2.33 -17.75 -7.42
N ARG A 212 -3.10 -16.86 -6.79
CA ARG A 212 -4.36 -17.18 -6.12
C ARG A 212 -5.45 -17.53 -7.16
N LYS A 213 -6.27 -18.53 -6.84
CA LYS A 213 -7.34 -19.05 -7.72
C LYS A 213 -8.73 -18.99 -7.11
N ASP A 214 -8.84 -18.54 -5.87
CA ASP A 214 -10.06 -18.36 -5.09
C ASP A 214 -10.28 -16.88 -4.76
N LEU A 215 -11.52 -16.52 -4.46
CA LEU A 215 -11.90 -15.18 -4.01
C LEU A 215 -11.39 -14.89 -2.59
N SER A 216 -10.94 -13.66 -2.34
CA SER A 216 -10.22 -13.33 -1.10
C SER A 216 -10.98 -12.45 -0.10
N LEU A 217 -12.06 -11.81 -0.55
CA LEU A 217 -12.90 -10.92 0.25
C LEU A 217 -13.33 -11.57 1.56
N ARG A 218 -12.96 -10.93 2.67
CA ARG A 218 -13.24 -11.40 4.03
C ARG A 218 -13.50 -10.22 4.95
N ALA A 219 -14.19 -10.49 6.05
CA ALA A 219 -14.42 -9.50 7.10
C ALA A 219 -13.83 -9.94 8.43
N TYR A 220 -13.46 -8.98 9.28
CA TYR A 220 -12.91 -9.21 10.60
C TYR A 220 -13.74 -8.54 11.70
N LYS A 221 -13.96 -9.30 12.78
CA LYS A 221 -14.53 -8.80 14.05
C LYS A 221 -13.71 -9.34 15.20
N GLY A 222 -13.11 -8.47 16.02
CA GLY A 222 -12.36 -8.88 17.21
C GLY A 222 -11.24 -9.90 16.92
N HIS A 223 -10.51 -9.74 15.82
CA HIS A 223 -9.46 -10.65 15.33
C HIS A 223 -9.95 -12.04 14.85
N GLN A 224 -11.24 -12.19 14.55
CA GLN A 224 -11.81 -13.41 13.97
C GLN A 224 -12.41 -13.11 12.61
N ILE A 225 -12.28 -14.07 11.68
CA ILE A 225 -12.90 -13.99 10.36
C ILE A 225 -14.40 -14.21 10.54
N VAL A 226 -15.20 -13.27 10.03
CA VAL A 226 -16.66 -13.33 9.98
C VAL A 226 -17.13 -13.25 8.53
N HIS A 227 -18.42 -13.52 8.32
CA HIS A 227 -18.97 -13.46 6.96
C HIS A 227 -19.04 -11.99 6.49
N PRO A 228 -18.58 -11.65 5.27
CA PRO A 228 -18.53 -10.25 4.79
C PRO A 228 -19.87 -9.53 4.75
N LEU A 229 -20.97 -10.27 4.56
CA LEU A 229 -22.33 -9.73 4.53
C LEU A 229 -23.02 -9.70 5.90
N GLU A 230 -22.33 -10.12 6.97
CA GLU A 230 -22.84 -10.04 8.33
C GLU A 230 -22.63 -8.62 8.87
N ASN A 231 -23.69 -7.96 9.35
CA ASN A 231 -23.69 -6.58 9.89
C ASN A 231 -22.84 -5.57 9.08
N PRO A 232 -23.21 -5.28 7.81
CA PRO A 232 -22.45 -4.36 6.97
C PRO A 232 -22.25 -2.99 7.63
N GLY A 233 -21.02 -2.48 7.58
CA GLY A 233 -20.63 -1.23 8.23
C GLY A 233 -20.11 -1.38 9.66
N GLU A 234 -20.31 -2.53 10.31
CA GLU A 234 -19.75 -2.81 11.66
C GLU A 234 -18.45 -3.61 11.62
N HIS A 235 -18.20 -4.33 10.52
CA HIS A 235 -17.03 -5.17 10.36
C HIS A 235 -16.07 -4.57 9.34
N ASP A 236 -14.78 -4.73 9.59
CA ASP A 236 -13.72 -4.34 8.67
C ASP A 236 -13.63 -5.36 7.54
N ILE A 237 -13.51 -4.91 6.29
CA ILE A 237 -13.52 -5.75 5.09
C ILE A 237 -12.21 -5.54 4.34
N THR A 238 -11.57 -6.63 3.96
CA THR A 238 -10.30 -6.61 3.20
C THR A 238 -10.34 -7.66 2.10
N ALA A 239 -9.60 -7.39 1.03
CA ALA A 239 -9.33 -8.32 -0.07
C ALA A 239 -7.84 -8.30 -0.43
N ASP A 240 -7.30 -9.46 -0.79
CA ASP A 240 -5.92 -9.59 -1.23
C ASP A 240 -5.62 -8.75 -2.47
N VAL A 241 -4.50 -8.05 -2.41
CA VAL A 241 -3.96 -7.33 -3.54
C VAL A 241 -3.33 -8.31 -4.54
N ASN A 242 -3.81 -8.28 -5.78
CA ASN A 242 -3.21 -9.04 -6.88
C ASN A 242 -2.04 -8.25 -7.49
N PHE A 243 -0.88 -8.30 -6.84
CA PHE A 243 0.35 -7.63 -7.30
C PHE A 243 0.78 -8.07 -8.70
N GLY A 244 0.50 -9.32 -9.10
CA GLY A 244 0.81 -9.82 -10.44
C GLY A 244 -0.01 -9.10 -11.52
N TYR A 245 -1.28 -8.81 -11.23
CA TYR A 245 -2.13 -7.97 -12.08
C TYR A 245 -1.66 -6.52 -12.07
N LEU A 246 -1.41 -5.91 -10.90
CA LEU A 246 -0.94 -4.52 -10.83
C LEU A 246 0.38 -4.30 -11.58
N LYS A 247 1.31 -5.26 -11.49
CA LYS A 247 2.56 -5.25 -12.24
C LYS A 247 2.34 -5.25 -13.76
N SER A 248 1.44 -6.09 -14.26
CA SER A 248 1.20 -6.20 -15.71
C SER A 248 0.61 -4.94 -16.32
N LEU A 249 0.00 -4.06 -15.51
CA LEU A 249 -0.51 -2.76 -15.96
C LEU A 249 0.58 -1.72 -16.27
N VAL A 250 1.78 -1.89 -15.74
CA VAL A 250 2.81 -0.83 -15.74
C VAL A 250 4.21 -1.29 -16.17
N GLU A 251 4.47 -2.60 -16.23
CA GLU A 251 5.79 -3.15 -16.56
C GLU A 251 6.27 -2.81 -17.99
N ASP A 252 5.35 -2.46 -18.88
CA ASP A 252 5.65 -2.03 -20.25
C ASP A 252 6.40 -0.68 -20.29
N ARG A 253 6.20 0.19 -19.30
CA ARG A 253 6.72 1.57 -19.27
C ARG A 253 7.54 1.93 -18.03
N THR A 254 7.68 1.01 -17.08
CA THR A 254 8.46 1.21 -15.85
C THR A 254 9.42 0.07 -15.58
N LEU A 255 10.24 0.23 -14.53
CA LEU A 255 10.99 -0.85 -13.90
C LEU A 255 10.22 -1.26 -12.65
N VAL A 256 9.74 -2.51 -12.60
CA VAL A 256 9.00 -3.04 -11.46
C VAL A 256 9.85 -4.06 -10.72
N PHE A 257 10.09 -3.81 -9.43
CA PHE A 257 10.78 -4.72 -8.53
C PHE A 257 9.77 -5.39 -7.60
N GLY A 258 9.91 -6.70 -7.43
CA GLY A 258 8.93 -7.53 -6.74
C GLY A 258 7.73 -7.94 -7.63
N PRO A 259 6.60 -8.32 -7.00
CA PRO A 259 6.41 -8.40 -5.54
C PRO A 259 7.34 -9.44 -4.90
N ILE A 260 7.91 -9.12 -3.74
CA ILE A 260 8.61 -10.08 -2.86
C ILE A 260 7.91 -10.16 -1.51
N GLU A 261 8.26 -11.14 -0.69
CA GLU A 261 7.68 -11.28 0.65
C GLU A 261 8.22 -10.19 1.58
N GLN A 262 7.36 -9.69 2.46
CA GLN A 262 7.73 -8.68 3.45
C GLN A 262 8.93 -9.12 4.31
N ARG A 263 8.96 -10.39 4.73
CA ARG A 263 10.10 -10.93 5.49
C ARG A 263 11.41 -10.83 4.72
N GLU A 264 11.38 -11.07 3.41
CA GLU A 264 12.55 -11.04 2.55
C GLU A 264 13.02 -9.60 2.39
N PHE A 265 12.10 -8.69 2.10
CA PHE A 265 12.38 -7.26 2.02
C PHE A 265 13.06 -6.76 3.30
N PHE A 266 12.50 -7.04 4.48
CA PHE A 266 13.11 -6.60 5.74
C PHE A 266 14.44 -7.27 6.07
N ALA A 267 14.59 -8.55 5.73
CA ALA A 267 15.86 -9.26 5.90
C ALA A 267 16.97 -8.58 5.07
N GLN A 268 16.71 -8.32 3.78
CA GLN A 268 17.65 -7.65 2.88
C GLN A 268 17.99 -6.23 3.35
N MET A 269 17.04 -5.57 3.99
CA MET A 269 17.22 -4.21 4.48
C MET A 269 17.90 -4.15 5.86
N GLY A 270 18.19 -5.30 6.48
CA GLY A 270 19.03 -5.39 7.69
C GLY A 270 18.25 -5.32 9.00
N ILE A 271 17.01 -5.78 9.03
CA ILE A 271 16.16 -5.78 10.23
C ILE A 271 16.84 -6.43 11.46
N GLY A 272 17.64 -7.49 11.25
CA GLY A 272 18.37 -8.16 12.33
C GLY A 272 19.35 -7.25 13.07
N LEU A 273 20.12 -6.43 12.35
CA LEU A 273 21.04 -5.45 12.94
C LEU A 273 20.29 -4.38 13.73
N ARG A 274 19.13 -3.97 13.23
CA ARG A 274 18.28 -3.00 13.91
C ARG A 274 17.68 -3.56 15.20
N LEU A 275 17.19 -4.79 15.15
CA LEU A 275 16.65 -5.50 16.31
C LEU A 275 17.71 -5.58 17.42
N GLN A 276 18.95 -5.96 17.10
CA GLN A 276 20.05 -6.01 18.06
C GLN A 276 20.30 -4.65 18.74
N ARG A 277 20.33 -3.55 17.95
CA ARG A 277 20.51 -2.20 18.50
C ARG A 277 19.36 -1.77 19.40
N LEU A 278 18.12 -2.10 19.04
CA LEU A 278 16.95 -1.77 19.85
C LEU A 278 16.95 -2.56 21.16
N LEU A 279 17.25 -3.85 21.12
CA LEU A 279 17.36 -4.71 22.30
C LEU A 279 18.43 -4.19 23.29
N ALA A 280 19.53 -3.63 22.79
CA ALA A 280 20.56 -3.00 23.62
C ALA A 280 20.10 -1.71 24.31
N CYS A 281 19.06 -1.04 23.79
CA CYS A 281 18.48 0.16 24.38
C CYS A 281 17.27 -0.12 25.31
N CYS A 282 16.72 -1.34 25.30
CA CYS A 282 15.61 -1.73 26.16
C CYS A 282 16.02 -1.70 27.64
N LYS A 283 15.19 -1.08 28.47
CA LYS A 283 15.46 -0.93 29.91
C LYS A 283 14.93 -2.11 30.73
N THR A 284 13.87 -2.75 30.26
CA THR A 284 13.21 -3.86 30.95
C THR A 284 13.20 -5.13 30.09
N GLU A 285 13.09 -6.29 30.73
CA GLU A 285 12.91 -7.56 30.02
C GLU A 285 11.55 -7.63 29.31
N GLU A 286 10.52 -6.98 29.86
CA GLU A 286 9.22 -6.86 29.23
C GLU A 286 9.32 -6.11 27.89
N ASP A 287 10.05 -4.99 27.83
CA ASP A 287 10.31 -4.26 26.59
C ASP A 287 11.00 -5.15 25.54
N LYS A 288 11.98 -5.95 25.97
CA LYS A 288 12.70 -6.87 25.08
C LYS A 288 11.78 -7.96 24.54
N GLN A 289 10.97 -8.59 25.38
CA GLN A 289 10.03 -9.62 24.98
C GLN A 289 8.97 -9.07 24.03
N ASN A 290 8.42 -7.88 24.32
CA ASN A 290 7.46 -7.21 23.46
C ASN A 290 8.06 -6.86 22.09
N LEU A 291 9.32 -6.43 22.06
CA LEU A 291 10.04 -6.15 20.82
C LEU A 291 10.29 -7.41 20.00
N LEU A 292 10.77 -8.49 20.62
CA LEU A 292 10.99 -9.78 19.96
C LEU A 292 9.70 -10.34 19.38
N LYS A 293 8.61 -10.36 20.16
CA LYS A 293 7.30 -10.83 19.70
C LYS A 293 6.76 -10.01 18.54
N SER A 294 6.95 -8.69 18.57
CA SER A 294 6.55 -7.82 17.46
C SER A 294 7.36 -8.16 16.20
N CYS A 295 8.69 -8.29 16.31
CA CYS A 295 9.53 -8.66 15.18
C CYS A 295 9.18 -10.06 14.63
N GLU A 296 8.84 -11.01 15.50
CA GLU A 296 8.41 -12.35 15.10
C GLU A 296 7.11 -12.29 14.28
N ILE A 297 6.10 -11.52 14.72
CA ILE A 297 4.83 -11.38 13.98
C ILE A 297 5.09 -10.90 12.54
N LEU A 298 6.03 -9.98 12.35
CA LEU A 298 6.28 -9.33 11.06
C LEU A 298 7.17 -10.12 10.11
N LEU A 299 7.97 -11.05 10.65
CA LEU A 299 8.83 -11.94 9.88
C LEU A 299 8.28 -13.37 9.76
N SER A 300 7.33 -13.75 10.61
CA SER A 300 6.81 -15.12 10.67
C SER A 300 5.97 -15.48 9.46
N GLU A 301 6.07 -16.73 9.04
CA GLU A 301 5.30 -17.34 7.96
C GLU A 301 3.80 -17.39 8.28
N LYS A 302 3.47 -17.66 9.54
CA LYS A 302 2.08 -17.70 10.03
C LYS A 302 1.49 -16.30 10.29
N GLY A 303 2.34 -15.28 10.38
CA GLY A 303 1.97 -13.88 10.61
C GLY A 303 2.01 -13.07 9.32
N MET A 304 2.59 -11.88 9.38
CA MET A 304 2.60 -10.94 8.23
C MET A 304 3.71 -11.26 7.23
N GLY A 305 4.75 -11.99 7.61
CA GLY A 305 5.99 -12.11 6.84
C GLY A 305 5.84 -12.69 5.43
N GLU A 306 5.01 -13.71 5.25
CA GLU A 306 4.71 -14.30 3.94
C GLU A 306 3.48 -13.69 3.26
N ARG A 307 2.49 -13.28 4.05
CA ARG A 307 1.20 -12.80 3.55
C ARG A 307 1.29 -11.40 2.94
N PHE A 308 2.14 -10.56 3.51
CA PHE A 308 2.42 -9.25 2.97
C PHE A 308 3.45 -9.33 1.86
N LYS A 309 3.20 -8.57 0.81
CA LYS A 309 4.10 -8.42 -0.33
C LYS A 309 4.54 -6.97 -0.45
N VAL A 310 5.77 -6.80 -0.93
CA VAL A 310 6.39 -5.51 -1.18
C VAL A 310 6.68 -5.41 -2.67
N MET A 311 6.20 -4.35 -3.33
CA MET A 311 6.46 -4.04 -4.73
C MET A 311 6.90 -2.59 -4.86
N SER A 312 7.86 -2.32 -5.75
CA SER A 312 8.30 -0.96 -6.03
C SER A 312 8.38 -0.69 -7.53
N ILE A 313 8.04 0.53 -7.91
CA ILE A 313 7.95 0.96 -9.31
C ILE A 313 8.85 2.19 -9.50
N PHE A 314 9.72 2.12 -10.50
CA PHE A 314 10.64 3.19 -10.86
C PHE A 314 10.51 3.59 -12.34
N PRO A 315 10.77 4.85 -12.70
CA PRO A 315 10.88 5.27 -14.10
C PRO A 315 12.05 4.56 -14.79
N LYS A 316 11.90 4.22 -16.08
CA LYS A 316 12.97 3.60 -16.89
C LYS A 316 14.24 4.46 -16.99
N THR A 317 14.14 5.76 -16.78
CA THR A 317 15.30 6.66 -16.73
C THR A 317 16.31 6.30 -15.62
N LEU A 318 15.88 5.56 -14.59
CA LEU A 318 16.75 5.09 -13.51
C LEU A 318 17.41 3.72 -13.77
N GLU A 319 17.15 3.08 -14.91
CA GLU A 319 17.63 1.72 -15.23
C GLU A 319 19.14 1.60 -15.02
N ASN A 320 19.92 2.47 -15.65
CA ASN A 320 21.39 2.44 -15.56
C ASN A 320 21.89 2.55 -14.10
N ILE A 321 21.25 3.39 -13.29
CA ILE A 321 21.64 3.60 -11.88
C ILE A 321 21.31 2.36 -11.05
N LEU A 322 20.12 1.79 -11.25
CA LEU A 322 19.66 0.62 -10.51
C LEU A 322 20.43 -0.63 -10.92
N SER A 323 20.73 -0.83 -12.21
CA SER A 323 21.55 -1.94 -12.69
C SER A 323 22.97 -1.92 -12.10
N GLN A 324 23.62 -0.76 -12.03
CA GLN A 324 24.93 -0.62 -11.39
C GLN A 324 24.91 -0.98 -9.90
N ARG A 325 23.77 -0.74 -9.24
CA ARG A 325 23.56 -1.05 -7.81
C ARG A 325 22.97 -2.44 -7.57
N LYS A 326 22.77 -3.25 -8.62
CA LYS A 326 22.11 -4.57 -8.57
C LYS A 326 20.67 -4.52 -8.03
N GLY A 327 19.98 -3.41 -8.30
CA GLY A 327 18.61 -3.16 -7.86
C GLY A 327 18.49 -2.07 -6.79
N PRO A 328 17.26 -1.67 -6.45
CA PRO A 328 16.99 -0.84 -5.29
C PRO A 328 17.20 -1.65 -4.00
N ALA A 329 17.59 -0.95 -2.94
CA ALA A 329 17.71 -1.55 -1.62
C ALA A 329 16.44 -2.35 -1.25
N GLY A 330 16.63 -3.59 -0.82
CA GLY A 330 15.55 -4.48 -0.39
C GLY A 330 14.98 -5.38 -1.48
N PHE A 331 15.43 -5.19 -2.74
CA PHE A 331 15.04 -6.00 -3.89
C PHE A 331 16.26 -6.54 -4.64
N ALA A 332 17.42 -6.61 -3.99
CA ALA A 332 18.62 -7.11 -4.63
C ALA A 332 18.49 -8.61 -4.89
N VAL A 333 18.81 -9.03 -6.12
CA VAL A 333 18.94 -10.46 -6.43
C VAL A 333 20.23 -10.94 -5.78
N ILE A 334 20.11 -11.80 -4.77
CA ILE A 334 21.25 -12.43 -4.06
C ILE A 334 22.03 -13.33 -5.03
#